data_AF-A0A3D4JK11-F1
#
_entry.id   AF-A0A3D4JK11-F1
#
_cell.length_a   1.000
_cell.length_b   1.000
_cell.length_c   1.000
_cell.angle_alpha   90.00
_cell.angle_beta   90.00
_cell.angle_gamma   90.00
#
_symmetry.space_group_name_H-M   'P 1'
#
loop_
_entity.id
_entity.type
_entity.pdbx_description
1 polymer ?
#
loop_
_entity_poly.entity_id
_entity_poly.type
_entity_poly.pdbx_seq_one_letter_code
_entity_poly.pdbx_strand_id
1 'polypeptide(L)'
;ACNEKTYDIIVCSGGDGTMNEVIQGIMSAEYRIPVLYLPTGTTNDFAKSLGIPKNPDEACESINNGSIFSCDICSFNDRYFTYVAAFGAFTEVVYETPQQFKNMLGHAAYILEGMKRIKSLETSYHLKITYDDGKIVEDDFVFGMVTNSTSVGGFISTSSNVSLNDGVFEVTFIKKPKTLIEFQNVITALLSKKQDIENSESDYIVSFKASELSIESEIEIPWTLDGEFGGSEHTIVIKDNMKAVDFIINTELKSL
;
A
#
# COMPACT_ATOMS: atom_id res chain seq x y z
N ALA A 1 0.20 -15.34 22.76
CA ALA A 1 -1.21 -14.98 23.05
C ALA A 1 -2.17 -15.74 22.13
N CYS A 2 -2.01 -15.63 20.82
CA CYS A 2 -2.95 -16.19 19.83
C CYS A 2 -2.90 -17.72 19.61
N ASN A 3 -2.01 -18.46 20.28
CA ASN A 3 -1.87 -19.93 20.08
C ASN A 3 -2.62 -20.77 21.13
N GLU A 4 -3.12 -20.15 22.21
CA GLU A 4 -3.76 -20.90 23.31
C GLU A 4 -5.20 -20.42 23.59
N LYS A 5 -5.72 -19.48 22.77
CA LYS A 5 -7.03 -18.82 22.93
C LYS A 5 -7.34 -18.40 24.37
N THR A 6 -6.34 -17.82 25.04
CA THR A 6 -6.43 -17.37 26.45
C THR A 6 -6.95 -15.96 26.61
N TYR A 7 -7.07 -15.20 25.51
CA TYR A 7 -7.52 -13.82 25.49
C TYR A 7 -8.66 -13.64 24.49
N ASP A 8 -9.63 -12.80 24.84
CA ASP A 8 -10.76 -12.47 23.97
C ASP A 8 -10.44 -11.31 23.00
N ILE A 9 -9.52 -10.42 23.38
CA ILE A 9 -9.17 -9.19 22.66
C ILE A 9 -7.67 -8.93 22.80
N ILE A 10 -7.04 -8.44 21.73
CA ILE A 10 -5.70 -7.84 21.76
C ILE A 10 -5.85 -6.33 21.70
N VAL A 11 -5.26 -5.61 22.65
CA VAL A 11 -5.19 -4.14 22.59
C VAL A 11 -3.81 -3.75 22.10
N CYS A 12 -3.74 -3.13 20.92
CA CYS A 12 -2.50 -2.58 20.38
C CYS A 12 -2.48 -1.07 20.57
N SER A 13 -1.51 -0.56 21.33
CA SER A 13 -1.25 0.88 21.45
C SER A 13 0.10 1.19 20.85
N GLY A 14 0.11 1.89 19.71
CA GLY A 14 1.34 2.24 19.00
C GLY A 14 1.06 2.92 17.67
N GLY A 15 2.07 2.92 16.80
CA GLY A 15 1.95 3.33 15.40
C GLY A 15 1.83 2.16 14.44
N ASP A 16 1.90 2.46 13.13
CA ASP A 16 1.71 1.46 12.07
C ASP A 16 2.71 0.29 12.17
N GLY A 17 3.97 0.54 12.54
CA GLY A 17 4.97 -0.53 12.76
C GLY A 17 4.61 -1.46 13.91
N THR A 18 4.14 -0.93 15.05
CA THR A 18 3.65 -1.77 16.17
C THR A 18 2.45 -2.60 15.76
N MET A 19 1.55 -2.01 14.95
CA MET A 19 0.40 -2.74 14.42
C MET A 19 0.82 -3.85 13.45
N ASN A 20 1.81 -3.59 12.59
CA ASN A 20 2.36 -4.60 11.68
C ASN A 20 2.90 -5.80 12.49
N GLU A 21 3.67 -5.59 13.56
CA GLU A 21 4.14 -6.68 14.43
C GLU A 21 3.00 -7.52 15.03
N VAL A 22 1.92 -6.85 15.47
CA VAL A 22 0.72 -7.54 16.00
C VAL A 22 0.07 -8.39 14.91
N ILE A 23 -0.06 -7.87 13.69
CA ILE A 23 -0.63 -8.58 12.54
C ILE A 23 0.24 -9.77 12.16
N GLN A 24 1.56 -9.62 12.09
CA GLN A 24 2.50 -10.73 11.85
C GLN A 24 2.26 -11.88 12.85
N GLY A 25 2.07 -11.53 14.12
CA GLY A 25 1.77 -12.48 15.20
C GLY A 25 0.42 -13.17 15.06
N ILE A 26 -0.63 -12.44 14.65
CA ILE A 26 -1.97 -12.99 14.43
C ILE A 26 -2.00 -13.90 13.21
N MET A 27 -1.39 -13.48 12.10
CA MET A 27 -1.33 -14.23 10.85
C MET A 27 -0.59 -15.57 11.01
N SER A 28 0.38 -15.62 11.93
CA SER A 28 1.15 -16.84 12.23
C SER A 28 0.49 -17.74 13.28
N ALA A 29 -0.66 -17.34 13.82
CA ALA A 29 -1.30 -18.03 14.93
C ALA A 29 -2.51 -18.87 14.51
N GLU A 30 -2.88 -19.82 15.37
CA GLU A 30 -4.02 -20.71 15.11
C GLU A 30 -5.37 -19.99 15.34
N TYR A 31 -5.44 -19.08 16.31
CA TYR A 31 -6.67 -18.39 16.67
C TYR A 31 -6.65 -16.92 16.24
N ARG A 32 -7.74 -16.51 15.57
CA ARG A 32 -8.02 -15.11 15.23
C ARG A 32 -8.64 -14.42 16.45
N ILE A 33 -7.85 -13.61 17.14
CA ILE A 33 -8.31 -12.78 18.26
C ILE A 33 -8.49 -11.34 17.73
N PRO A 34 -9.68 -10.72 17.92
CA PRO A 34 -9.92 -9.34 17.49
C PRO A 34 -8.96 -8.33 18.12
N VAL A 35 -8.63 -7.30 17.35
CA VAL A 35 -7.72 -6.23 17.76
C VAL A 35 -8.47 -4.93 18.00
N LEU A 36 -8.25 -4.32 19.16
CA LEU A 36 -8.55 -2.91 19.41
C LEU A 36 -7.27 -2.09 19.18
N TYR A 37 -7.28 -1.21 18.18
CA TYR A 37 -6.14 -0.36 17.86
C TYR A 37 -6.29 1.04 18.46
N LEU A 38 -5.34 1.43 19.30
CA LEU A 38 -5.18 2.76 19.87
C LEU A 38 -4.02 3.46 19.15
N PRO A 39 -4.31 4.41 18.23
CA PRO A 39 -3.29 5.01 17.36
C PRO A 39 -2.48 6.07 18.10
N THR A 40 -1.44 5.65 18.82
CA THR A 40 -0.55 6.51 19.61
C THR A 40 0.77 6.84 18.91
N GLY A 41 0.95 6.37 17.66
CA GLY A 41 2.08 6.71 16.80
C GLY A 41 1.97 8.08 16.12
N THR A 42 2.95 8.39 15.27
CA THR A 42 3.06 9.70 14.60
C THR A 42 2.17 9.84 13.36
N THR A 43 2.13 8.81 12.51
CA THR A 43 1.42 8.85 11.21
C THR A 43 0.05 8.19 11.31
N ASN A 44 0.02 6.91 11.72
CA ASN A 44 -1.18 6.10 11.93
C ASN A 44 -2.04 6.03 10.65
N ASP A 45 -1.40 5.81 9.51
CA ASP A 45 -2.08 5.75 8.21
C ASP A 45 -3.06 4.57 8.15
N PHE A 46 -2.72 3.43 8.76
CA PHE A 46 -3.61 2.27 8.81
C PHE A 46 -4.85 2.52 9.67
N ALA A 47 -4.68 3.17 10.83
CA ALA A 47 -5.80 3.57 11.69
C ALA A 47 -6.75 4.52 10.95
N LYS A 48 -6.18 5.48 10.21
CA LYS A 48 -6.94 6.43 9.38
C LYS A 48 -7.73 5.71 8.28
N SER A 49 -7.13 4.72 7.60
CA SER A 49 -7.81 3.92 6.58
C SER A 49 -8.97 3.08 7.16
N LEU A 50 -8.83 2.61 8.40
CA LEU A 50 -9.91 1.92 9.13
C LEU A 50 -10.98 2.87 9.68
N GLY A 51 -10.78 4.19 9.61
CA GLY A 51 -11.67 5.19 10.19
C GLY A 51 -11.63 5.24 11.72
N ILE A 52 -10.52 4.79 12.32
CA ILE A 52 -10.33 4.82 13.77
C ILE A 52 -10.00 6.27 14.22
N PRO A 53 -10.65 6.78 15.28
CA PRO A 53 -10.37 8.12 15.80
C PRO A 53 -8.89 8.31 16.17
N LYS A 54 -8.36 9.50 15.90
CA LYS A 54 -6.98 9.85 16.29
C LYS A 54 -6.79 9.97 17.79
N ASN A 55 -7.86 10.27 18.52
CA ASN A 55 -7.85 10.33 19.97
C ASN A 55 -7.95 8.90 20.54
N PRO A 56 -6.93 8.41 21.28
CA PRO A 56 -6.95 7.06 21.84
C PRO A 56 -8.13 6.80 22.78
N ASP A 57 -8.61 7.82 23.50
CA ASP A 57 -9.76 7.67 24.41
C ASP A 57 -11.04 7.38 23.60
N GLU A 58 -11.26 8.10 22.50
CA GLU A 58 -12.38 7.87 21.57
C GLU A 58 -12.24 6.51 20.86
N ALA A 59 -11.02 6.13 20.45
CA ALA A 59 -10.79 4.81 19.87
C ALA A 59 -11.13 3.68 20.85
N CYS A 60 -10.81 3.87 22.14
CA CYS A 60 -11.11 2.92 23.21
C CYS A 60 -12.61 2.69 23.41
N GLU A 61 -13.46 3.69 23.17
CA GLU A 61 -14.92 3.53 23.26
C GLU A 61 -15.48 2.45 22.32
N SER A 62 -14.74 2.12 21.25
CA SER A 62 -15.08 1.01 20.33
C SER A 62 -15.18 -0.33 21.04
N ILE A 63 -14.58 -0.52 22.22
CA ILE A 63 -14.73 -1.79 22.95
C ILE A 63 -16.16 -2.04 23.44
N ASN A 64 -16.91 -0.98 23.74
CA ASN A 64 -18.27 -1.09 24.25
C ASN A 64 -19.31 -0.96 23.12
N ASN A 65 -19.04 -0.08 22.16
CA ASN A 65 -20.01 0.34 21.15
C ASN A 65 -19.59 0.00 19.71
N GLY A 66 -18.43 -0.63 19.54
CA GLY A 66 -17.90 -0.99 18.23
C GLY A 66 -18.45 -2.31 17.71
N SER A 67 -18.07 -2.62 16.48
CA SER A 67 -18.37 -3.86 15.78
C SER A 67 -17.10 -4.45 15.19
N ILE A 68 -17.15 -5.74 14.87
CA ILE A 68 -16.04 -6.41 14.19
C ILE A 68 -16.02 -5.98 12.72
N PHE A 69 -14.88 -5.43 12.33
CA PHE A 69 -14.51 -5.22 10.94
C PHE A 69 -13.40 -6.20 10.58
N SER A 70 -13.72 -7.18 9.75
CA SER A 70 -12.73 -8.12 9.22
C SER A 70 -12.01 -7.47 8.05
N CYS A 71 -10.72 -7.25 8.23
CA CYS A 71 -9.81 -6.62 7.28
C CYS A 71 -9.01 -7.68 6.53
N ASP A 72 -8.80 -7.45 5.24
CA ASP A 72 -7.89 -8.20 4.41
C ASP A 72 -6.44 -7.86 4.78
N ILE A 73 -5.55 -8.85 4.70
CA ILE A 73 -4.11 -8.67 4.93
C ILE A 73 -3.35 -9.28 3.77
N CYS A 74 -2.45 -8.52 3.17
CA CYS A 74 -1.68 -9.02 2.04
C CYS A 74 -0.46 -9.81 2.53
N SER A 75 -0.23 -10.96 1.91
CA SER A 75 1.02 -11.71 2.04
C SER A 75 2.00 -11.29 0.96
N PHE A 76 3.29 -11.34 1.29
CA PHE A 76 4.43 -11.13 0.41
C PHE A 76 5.42 -12.25 0.69
N ASN A 77 5.42 -13.29 -0.14
CA ASN A 77 6.09 -14.56 0.15
C ASN A 77 5.71 -15.05 1.56
N ASP A 78 6.68 -15.20 2.46
CA ASP A 78 6.49 -15.67 3.85
C ASP A 78 6.22 -14.52 4.85
N ARG A 79 6.01 -13.30 4.37
CA ARG A 79 5.79 -12.09 5.19
C ARG A 79 4.42 -11.49 4.91
N TYR A 80 3.98 -10.54 5.74
CA TYR A 80 2.72 -9.82 5.51
C TYR A 80 2.96 -8.31 5.51
N PHE A 81 2.09 -7.61 4.79
CA PHE A 81 1.99 -6.15 4.81
C PHE A 81 0.52 -5.75 4.86
N THR A 82 0.28 -4.55 5.35
CA THR A 82 -1.06 -4.09 5.74
C THR A 82 -1.61 -3.07 4.78
N TYR A 83 -0.76 -2.19 4.24
CA TYR A 83 -1.23 -1.13 3.36
C TYR A 83 -0.41 -0.99 2.09
N VAL A 84 0.90 -1.27 2.07
CA VAL A 84 1.68 -1.14 0.83
C VAL A 84 2.89 -2.08 0.73
N ALA A 85 3.10 -2.62 -0.47
CA ALA A 85 4.35 -3.17 -0.94
C ALA A 85 4.80 -2.41 -2.19
N ALA A 86 6.02 -1.87 -2.23
CA ALA A 86 6.50 -1.11 -3.38
C ALA A 86 7.99 -1.33 -3.69
N PHE A 87 8.39 -1.10 -4.94
CA PHE A 87 9.79 -1.08 -5.36
C PHE A 87 10.06 0.07 -6.35
N GLY A 88 11.34 0.30 -6.61
CA GLY A 88 11.80 1.20 -7.66
C GLY A 88 11.85 2.66 -7.22
N ALA A 89 11.73 3.58 -8.18
CA ALA A 89 11.83 5.00 -7.90
C ALA A 89 10.80 5.43 -6.84
N PHE A 90 11.17 6.41 -6.01
CA PHE A 90 10.33 6.98 -4.94
C PHE A 90 10.18 6.16 -3.65
N THR A 91 10.73 4.94 -3.51
CA THR A 91 10.71 4.20 -2.23
C THR A 91 11.50 4.89 -1.11
N GLU A 92 12.58 5.61 -1.44
CA GLU A 92 13.34 6.44 -0.49
C GLU A 92 12.69 7.81 -0.19
N VAL A 93 11.67 8.23 -0.94
CA VAL A 93 11.15 9.62 -0.92
C VAL A 93 9.78 9.73 -0.24
N VAL A 94 9.22 8.63 0.28
CA VAL A 94 7.87 8.61 0.86
C VAL A 94 7.76 9.47 2.14
N TYR A 95 8.88 9.80 2.79
CA TYR A 95 8.90 10.65 3.99
C TYR A 95 9.46 12.08 3.77
N GLU A 96 9.86 12.43 2.55
CA GLU A 96 10.43 13.75 2.22
C GLU A 96 9.66 14.45 1.10
N THR A 97 8.34 14.50 1.19
CA THR A 97 7.58 15.49 0.42
C THR A 97 7.16 16.63 1.34
N PRO A 98 7.95 17.73 1.42
CA PRO A 98 7.56 18.89 2.18
C PRO A 98 6.22 19.43 1.69
N GLN A 99 5.43 19.92 2.64
CA GLN A 99 4.21 20.72 2.46
C GLN A 99 4.33 21.85 1.40
N GLN A 100 5.56 22.18 0.98
CA GLN A 100 5.95 23.18 0.00
C GLN A 100 5.55 22.83 -1.44
N PHE A 101 5.31 21.56 -1.76
CA PHE A 101 4.82 21.15 -3.10
C PHE A 101 3.35 21.50 -3.35
N LYS A 102 2.60 21.93 -2.32
CA LYS A 102 1.20 22.33 -2.50
C LYS A 102 1.03 23.76 -3.02
N ASN A 103 1.99 24.68 -2.86
CA ASN A 103 1.66 26.12 -2.95
C ASN A 103 2.63 27.06 -3.68
N MET A 104 3.72 26.63 -4.32
CA MET A 104 4.59 27.64 -4.98
C MET A 104 5.40 27.09 -6.16
N LEU A 105 5.13 27.66 -7.35
CA LEU A 105 5.88 27.60 -8.62
C LEU A 105 5.50 26.45 -9.58
N GLY A 106 4.94 26.84 -10.73
CA GLY A 106 4.21 25.97 -11.67
C GLY A 106 5.01 24.91 -12.45
N HIS A 107 4.33 24.33 -13.46
CA HIS A 107 4.67 23.13 -14.25
C HIS A 107 6.15 22.93 -14.65
N ALA A 108 6.91 24.00 -14.87
CA ALA A 108 8.30 23.93 -15.34
C ALA A 108 9.32 23.51 -14.25
N ALA A 109 9.11 23.90 -12.99
CA ALA A 109 10.01 23.50 -11.89
C ALA A 109 9.90 22.01 -11.57
N TYR A 110 8.69 21.44 -11.69
CA TYR A 110 8.44 20.01 -11.52
C TYR A 110 9.10 19.17 -12.62
N ILE A 111 9.02 19.62 -13.88
CA ILE A 111 9.71 18.96 -15.00
C ILE A 111 11.23 19.04 -14.80
N LEU A 112 11.77 20.15 -14.28
CA LEU A 112 13.20 20.30 -13.98
C LEU A 112 13.68 19.39 -12.84
N GLU A 113 12.93 19.25 -11.74
CA GLU A 113 13.27 18.31 -10.66
C GLU A 113 13.05 16.85 -11.07
N GLY A 114 12.00 16.57 -11.86
CA GLY A 114 11.78 15.28 -12.50
C GLY A 114 12.94 14.89 -13.42
N MET A 115 13.46 15.83 -14.22
CA MET A 115 14.64 15.62 -15.06
C MET A 115 15.92 15.34 -14.27
N LYS A 116 16.09 15.90 -13.07
CA LYS A 116 17.21 15.54 -12.18
C LYS A 116 17.07 14.12 -11.62
N ARG A 117 15.83 13.67 -11.42
CA ARG A 117 15.47 12.32 -10.95
C ARG A 117 15.35 11.29 -12.08
N ILE A 118 15.47 11.68 -13.35
CA ILE A 118 15.59 10.71 -14.46
C ILE A 118 16.80 9.78 -14.26
N LYS A 119 17.87 10.24 -13.61
CA LYS A 119 18.99 9.36 -13.22
C LYS A 119 18.60 8.31 -12.18
N SER A 120 17.69 8.61 -11.26
CA SER A 120 17.10 7.59 -10.37
C SER A 120 16.08 6.67 -11.09
N LEU A 121 15.69 6.99 -12.33
CA LEU A 121 14.90 6.13 -13.22
C LEU A 121 15.78 5.30 -14.18
N GLU A 122 17.11 5.39 -14.07
CA GLU A 122 18.01 4.49 -14.84
C GLU A 122 17.80 3.04 -14.44
N THR A 123 17.61 2.81 -13.14
CA THR A 123 17.24 1.50 -12.58
C THR A 123 15.81 1.18 -12.99
N SER A 124 15.69 0.22 -13.90
CA SER A 124 14.45 -0.44 -14.26
C SER A 124 14.62 -1.93 -14.06
N TYR A 125 13.53 -2.61 -13.80
CA TYR A 125 13.49 -4.05 -13.61
C TYR A 125 12.66 -4.64 -14.75
N HIS A 126 13.23 -5.61 -15.45
CA HIS A 126 12.49 -6.40 -16.42
C HIS A 126 11.66 -7.43 -15.64
N LEU A 127 10.34 -7.30 -15.69
CA LEU A 127 9.43 -8.11 -14.87
C LEU A 127 8.50 -8.90 -15.75
N LYS A 128 8.31 -10.16 -15.37
CA LYS A 128 7.16 -10.95 -15.79
C LYS A 128 6.18 -11.05 -14.64
N ILE A 129 5.00 -10.50 -14.85
CA ILE A 129 3.93 -10.32 -13.86
C ILE A 129 2.79 -11.24 -14.28
N THR A 130 2.42 -12.19 -13.44
CA THR A 130 1.27 -13.08 -13.65
C THR A 130 0.23 -12.82 -12.56
N TYR A 131 -1.03 -12.57 -12.91
CA TYR A 131 -2.08 -12.25 -11.96
C TYR A 131 -3.43 -12.83 -12.36
N ASP A 132 -4.29 -13.04 -11.36
CA ASP A 132 -5.57 -13.76 -11.48
C ASP A 132 -5.41 -15.10 -12.24
N ASP A 133 -6.43 -15.49 -13.02
CA ASP A 133 -6.51 -16.69 -13.87
C ASP A 133 -5.50 -16.72 -15.06
N GLY A 134 -4.23 -16.35 -14.81
CA GLY A 134 -3.12 -16.50 -15.75
C GLY A 134 -2.92 -15.32 -16.72
N LYS A 135 -3.41 -14.13 -16.39
CA LYS A 135 -3.08 -12.92 -17.17
C LYS A 135 -1.60 -12.60 -16.98
N ILE A 136 -0.92 -12.18 -18.05
CA ILE A 136 0.53 -11.91 -18.04
C ILE A 136 0.80 -10.50 -18.57
N VAL A 137 1.64 -9.77 -17.85
CA VAL A 137 2.26 -8.52 -18.28
C VAL A 137 3.78 -8.68 -18.18
N GLU A 138 4.51 -8.35 -19.24
CA GLU A 138 5.97 -8.48 -19.28
C GLU A 138 6.57 -7.22 -19.91
N ASP A 139 7.35 -6.46 -19.14
CA ASP A 139 7.93 -5.18 -19.57
C ASP A 139 9.04 -4.71 -18.61
N ASP A 140 9.69 -3.60 -18.95
CA ASP A 140 10.62 -2.91 -18.06
C ASP A 140 9.88 -1.88 -17.19
N PHE A 141 10.00 -2.00 -15.87
CA PHE A 141 9.32 -1.13 -14.90
C PHE A 141 10.31 -0.34 -14.05
N VAL A 142 10.01 0.94 -13.84
CA VAL A 142 10.78 1.84 -12.96
C VAL A 142 10.18 1.94 -11.56
N PHE A 143 8.92 1.54 -11.41
CA PHE A 143 8.19 1.57 -10.15
C PHE A 143 7.09 0.52 -10.17
N GLY A 144 6.85 -0.08 -9.00
CA GLY A 144 5.67 -0.89 -8.76
C GLY A 144 5.16 -0.69 -7.35
N MET A 145 3.84 -0.75 -7.21
CA MET A 145 3.13 -0.65 -5.96
C MET A 145 1.95 -1.59 -5.95
N VAL A 146 1.82 -2.34 -4.87
CA VAL A 146 0.62 -3.07 -4.48
C VAL A 146 0.13 -2.44 -3.20
N THR A 147 -1.12 -2.01 -3.17
CA THR A 147 -1.72 -1.31 -2.03
C THR A 147 -3.05 -1.94 -1.67
N ASN A 148 -3.34 -1.96 -0.37
CA ASN A 148 -4.67 -2.21 0.17
C ASN A 148 -5.03 -1.02 1.07
N SER A 149 -4.84 0.20 0.58
CA SER A 149 -5.13 1.42 1.33
C SER A 149 -5.52 2.57 0.42
N THR A 150 -6.42 3.40 0.92
CA THR A 150 -6.88 4.63 0.25
C THR A 150 -5.82 5.74 0.22
N SER A 151 -4.76 5.62 1.03
CA SER A 151 -3.70 6.63 1.19
C SER A 151 -2.37 5.97 1.47
N VAL A 152 -1.34 6.32 0.69
CA VAL A 152 0.06 5.94 0.93
C VAL A 152 0.92 7.19 0.82
N GLY A 153 1.56 7.62 1.91
CA GLY A 153 2.57 8.69 1.89
C GLY A 153 2.09 10.05 1.35
N GLY A 154 0.79 10.35 1.43
CA GLY A 154 0.21 11.59 0.89
C GLY A 154 -0.05 11.58 -0.62
N PHE A 155 0.28 10.50 -1.34
CA PHE A 155 -0.25 10.23 -2.66
C PHE A 155 -1.66 9.64 -2.54
N ILE A 156 -2.57 10.18 -3.34
CA ILE A 156 -3.93 9.65 -3.46
C ILE A 156 -3.82 8.38 -4.29
N SER A 157 -4.37 7.27 -3.78
CA SER A 157 -4.48 6.03 -4.55
C SER A 157 -5.00 6.33 -5.96
N THR A 158 -4.37 5.72 -6.95
CA THR A 158 -4.80 5.78 -8.36
C THR A 158 -6.14 5.09 -8.58
N SER A 159 -6.61 4.28 -7.62
CA SER A 159 -7.97 3.73 -7.59
C SER A 159 -8.86 4.57 -6.68
N SER A 160 -10.01 4.96 -7.22
CA SER A 160 -11.04 5.74 -6.55
C SER A 160 -11.85 4.93 -5.53
N ASN A 161 -11.73 3.59 -5.54
CA ASN A 161 -12.54 2.65 -4.75
C ASN A 161 -11.69 1.55 -4.08
N VAL A 162 -10.74 1.92 -3.24
CA VAL A 162 -9.99 0.96 -2.40
C VAL A 162 -10.84 0.54 -1.20
N SER A 163 -10.95 -0.76 -0.94
CA SER A 163 -11.67 -1.32 0.21
C SER A 163 -10.78 -2.30 0.95
N LEU A 164 -10.72 -2.19 2.27
CA LEU A 164 -9.86 -3.04 3.11
C LEU A 164 -10.42 -4.46 3.33
N ASN A 165 -11.47 -4.86 2.63
CA ASN A 165 -12.23 -6.08 2.92
C ASN A 165 -12.97 -6.69 1.70
N ASP A 166 -12.53 -6.36 0.49
CA ASP A 166 -13.15 -6.81 -0.77
C ASP A 166 -12.41 -8.00 -1.42
N GLY A 167 -11.32 -8.48 -0.82
CA GLY A 167 -10.55 -9.64 -1.24
C GLY A 167 -9.60 -9.39 -2.41
N VAL A 168 -9.34 -8.12 -2.74
CA VAL A 168 -8.42 -7.72 -3.81
C VAL A 168 -7.56 -6.54 -3.38
N PHE A 169 -6.34 -6.47 -3.90
CA PHE A 169 -5.48 -5.30 -3.77
C PHE A 169 -5.38 -4.54 -5.08
N GLU A 170 -5.02 -3.26 -5.00
CA GLU A 170 -4.75 -2.43 -6.16
C GLU A 170 -3.27 -2.49 -6.55
N VAL A 171 -3.03 -2.73 -7.83
CA VAL A 171 -1.70 -2.79 -8.42
C VAL A 171 -1.49 -1.58 -9.32
N THR A 172 -0.33 -0.96 -9.24
CA THR A 172 0.12 0.08 -10.16
C THR A 172 1.59 -0.11 -10.48
N PHE A 173 1.89 -0.31 -11.76
CA PHE A 173 3.24 -0.34 -12.29
C PHE A 173 3.47 0.79 -13.29
N ILE A 174 4.64 1.42 -13.21
CA ILE A 174 5.05 2.46 -14.16
C ILE A 174 6.16 1.89 -15.03
N LYS A 175 5.89 1.82 -16.33
CA LYS A 175 6.88 1.35 -17.30
C LYS A 175 8.02 2.35 -17.45
N LYS A 176 9.19 1.86 -17.86
CA LYS A 176 10.35 2.71 -18.13
C LYS A 176 10.07 3.62 -19.33
N PRO A 177 10.02 4.96 -19.15
CA PRO A 177 9.93 5.87 -20.28
C PRO A 177 11.25 5.88 -21.06
N LYS A 178 11.17 5.70 -22.37
CA LYS A 178 12.33 5.69 -23.29
C LYS A 178 12.69 7.08 -23.78
N THR A 179 11.75 8.02 -23.70
CA THR A 179 11.94 9.41 -24.15
C THR A 179 11.41 10.41 -23.13
N LEU A 180 11.84 11.68 -23.25
CA LEU A 180 11.32 12.78 -22.41
C LEU A 180 9.82 13.00 -22.60
N ILE A 181 9.29 12.72 -23.80
CA ILE A 181 7.86 12.83 -24.10
C ILE A 181 7.09 11.74 -23.35
N GLU A 182 7.59 10.50 -23.35
CA GLU A 182 6.99 9.41 -22.58
C GLU A 182 7.03 9.69 -21.07
N PHE A 183 8.14 10.23 -20.58
CA PHE A 183 8.24 10.67 -19.18
C PHE A 183 7.20 11.74 -18.84
N GLN A 184 7.03 12.75 -19.70
CA GLN A 184 5.99 13.76 -19.53
C GLN A 184 4.59 13.13 -19.51
N ASN A 185 4.31 12.15 -20.38
CA ASN A 185 3.03 11.45 -20.43
C ASN A 185 2.75 10.66 -19.14
N VAL A 186 3.74 9.97 -18.58
CA VAL A 186 3.65 9.31 -17.26
C VAL A 186 3.25 10.31 -16.19
N ILE A 187 3.96 11.44 -16.10
CA ILE A 187 3.66 12.49 -15.13
C ILE A 187 2.25 13.04 -15.32
N THR A 188 1.85 13.34 -16.56
CA THR A 188 0.51 13.84 -16.85
C THR A 188 -0.55 12.83 -16.42
N ALA A 189 -0.37 11.54 -16.71
CA ALA A 189 -1.29 10.47 -16.33
C ALA A 189 -1.45 10.36 -14.81
N LEU A 190 -0.35 10.43 -14.05
CA LEU A 190 -0.39 10.41 -12.58
C LEU A 190 -1.09 11.64 -11.97
N LEU A 191 -0.98 12.81 -12.61
CA LEU A 191 -1.57 14.07 -12.11
C LEU A 191 -3.02 14.27 -12.53
N SER A 192 -3.46 13.64 -13.60
CA SER A 192 -4.86 13.66 -14.02
C SER A 192 -5.72 12.88 -13.02
N LYS A 193 -6.21 13.58 -11.98
CA LYS A 193 -7.19 13.13 -10.97
C LYS A 193 -8.52 12.55 -11.52
N LYS A 194 -8.63 12.36 -12.82
CA LYS A 194 -9.88 12.22 -13.56
C LYS A 194 -9.97 10.93 -14.38
N GLN A 195 -9.00 10.04 -14.27
CA GLN A 195 -9.10 8.73 -14.88
C GLN A 195 -9.19 7.71 -13.76
N ASP A 196 -10.28 6.95 -13.74
CA ASP A 196 -10.22 5.58 -13.24
C ASP A 196 -9.16 4.89 -14.11
N ILE A 197 -7.92 4.84 -13.62
CA ILE A 197 -6.79 4.27 -14.37
C ILE A 197 -7.06 2.80 -14.70
N GLU A 198 -7.98 2.16 -13.95
CA GLU A 198 -8.57 0.85 -14.25
C GLU A 198 -9.10 0.70 -15.70
N ASN A 199 -9.48 1.79 -16.38
CA ASN A 199 -9.98 1.77 -17.77
C ASN A 199 -9.19 2.69 -18.72
N SER A 200 -8.08 3.26 -18.26
CA SER A 200 -7.19 4.07 -19.07
C SER A 200 -6.08 3.17 -19.60
N GLU A 201 -6.18 2.76 -20.87
CA GLU A 201 -5.04 2.17 -21.60
C GLU A 201 -3.96 3.26 -21.79
N SER A 202 -3.29 3.64 -20.70
CA SER A 202 -2.05 4.37 -20.78
C SER A 202 -0.96 3.36 -21.09
N ASP A 203 -0.32 3.49 -22.25
CA ASP A 203 0.82 2.65 -22.64
C ASP A 203 1.93 2.60 -21.59
N TYR A 204 1.93 3.52 -20.61
CA TYR A 204 3.00 3.72 -19.62
C TYR A 204 2.65 3.32 -18.19
N ILE A 205 1.36 3.16 -17.86
CA ILE A 205 0.91 2.80 -16.51
C ILE A 205 0.03 1.58 -16.61
N VAL A 206 0.43 0.51 -15.93
CA VAL A 206 -0.36 -0.71 -15.82
C VAL A 206 -1.02 -0.69 -14.45
N SER A 207 -2.35 -0.62 -14.40
CA SER A 207 -3.11 -0.71 -13.15
C SER A 207 -4.24 -1.72 -13.27
N PHE A 208 -4.43 -2.49 -12.21
CA PHE A 208 -5.50 -3.48 -12.10
C PHE A 208 -5.74 -3.82 -10.64
N LYS A 209 -6.86 -4.49 -10.36
CA LYS A 209 -7.10 -5.17 -9.08
C LYS A 209 -6.81 -6.65 -9.25
N ALA A 210 -6.26 -7.30 -8.23
CA ALA A 210 -6.02 -8.74 -8.21
C ALA A 210 -6.12 -9.29 -6.78
N SER A 211 -6.42 -10.58 -6.66
CA SER A 211 -6.36 -11.31 -5.38
C SER A 211 -5.05 -12.08 -5.22
N GLU A 212 -4.37 -12.37 -6.33
CA GLU A 212 -3.07 -13.03 -6.36
C GLU A 212 -2.23 -12.49 -7.52
N LEU A 213 -0.95 -12.28 -7.25
CA LEU A 213 0.04 -11.72 -8.16
C LEU A 213 1.39 -12.43 -7.94
N SER A 214 2.00 -12.91 -9.02
CA SER A 214 3.38 -13.40 -9.05
C SER A 214 4.24 -12.47 -9.90
N ILE A 215 5.41 -12.09 -9.41
CA ILE A 215 6.39 -11.25 -10.10
C ILE A 215 7.71 -12.02 -10.17
N GLU A 216 8.26 -12.15 -11.38
CA GLU A 216 9.54 -12.78 -11.65
C GLU A 216 10.51 -11.76 -12.25
N SER A 217 11.77 -11.77 -11.79
CA SER A 217 12.86 -10.90 -12.25
C SER A 217 14.20 -11.62 -12.28
N GLU A 218 15.02 -11.30 -13.28
CA GLU A 218 16.38 -11.84 -13.41
C GLU A 218 17.34 -11.31 -12.33
N ILE A 219 17.03 -10.16 -11.73
CA ILE A 219 17.81 -9.55 -10.65
C ILE A 219 16.96 -9.39 -9.39
N GLU A 220 17.59 -9.42 -8.22
CA GLU A 220 16.89 -9.13 -6.96
C GLU A 220 16.37 -7.69 -6.96
N ILE A 221 15.10 -7.53 -6.59
CA ILE A 221 14.46 -6.23 -6.49
C ILE A 221 14.33 -5.87 -5.01
N PRO A 222 14.86 -4.73 -4.56
CA PRO A 222 14.62 -4.25 -3.21
C PRO A 222 13.17 -3.74 -3.07
N TRP A 223 12.45 -4.26 -2.08
CA TRP A 223 11.09 -3.86 -1.77
C TRP A 223 11.01 -3.06 -0.48
N THR A 224 9.97 -2.25 -0.37
CA THR A 224 9.50 -1.60 0.84
C THR A 224 8.14 -2.19 1.19
N LEU A 225 7.97 -2.66 2.43
CA LEU A 225 6.70 -3.16 2.97
C LEU A 225 6.30 -2.25 4.12
N ASP A 226 5.12 -1.64 4.07
CA ASP A 226 4.60 -0.74 5.10
C ASP A 226 5.61 0.33 5.57
N GLY A 227 6.40 0.87 4.63
CA GLY A 227 7.40 1.90 4.89
C GLY A 227 8.76 1.40 5.40
N GLU A 228 8.93 0.09 5.63
CA GLU A 228 10.18 -0.53 6.07
C GLU A 228 10.83 -1.37 4.96
N PHE A 229 12.13 -1.66 5.10
CA PHE A 229 12.85 -2.48 4.12
C PHE A 229 12.32 -3.92 4.09
N GLY A 230 11.70 -4.26 2.97
CA GLY A 230 11.06 -5.53 2.67
C GLY A 230 12.00 -6.58 2.08
N GLY A 231 13.31 -6.43 2.19
CA GLY A 231 14.26 -7.40 1.59
C GLY A 231 14.39 -7.24 0.08
N SER A 232 15.13 -8.17 -0.52
CA SER A 232 15.39 -8.19 -1.96
C SER A 232 15.11 -9.58 -2.51
N GLU A 233 14.29 -9.67 -3.56
CA GLU A 233 13.72 -10.95 -4.02
C GLU A 233 13.74 -11.03 -5.56
N HIS A 234 13.96 -12.23 -6.10
CA HIS A 234 13.82 -12.52 -7.54
C HIS A 234 12.39 -12.92 -7.92
N THR A 235 11.73 -13.66 -7.03
CA THR A 235 10.38 -14.17 -7.23
C THR A 235 9.54 -13.74 -6.05
N ILE A 236 8.44 -13.06 -6.35
CA ILE A 236 7.53 -12.51 -5.37
C ILE A 236 6.15 -13.07 -5.64
N VAL A 237 5.51 -13.64 -4.64
CA VAL A 237 4.09 -13.99 -4.66
C VAL A 237 3.38 -13.12 -3.63
N ILE A 238 2.43 -12.33 -4.12
CA ILE A 238 1.55 -11.48 -3.30
C ILE A 238 0.15 -12.06 -3.37
N LYS A 239 -0.46 -12.30 -2.21
CA LYS A 239 -1.85 -12.76 -2.11
C LYS A 239 -2.62 -11.94 -1.11
N ASP A 240 -3.86 -11.61 -1.46
CA ASP A 240 -4.82 -11.08 -0.52
C ASP A 240 -5.34 -12.21 0.39
N ASN A 241 -5.18 -12.07 1.69
CA ASN A 241 -5.80 -12.95 2.67
C ASN A 241 -7.10 -12.29 3.12
N MET A 242 -8.18 -12.62 2.41
CA MET A 242 -9.48 -11.99 2.64
C MET A 242 -9.93 -12.18 4.10
N LYS A 243 -10.29 -11.07 4.75
CA LYS A 243 -10.84 -11.00 6.10
C LYS A 243 -9.97 -11.75 7.11
N ALA A 244 -8.65 -11.60 7.00
CA ALA A 244 -7.70 -12.34 7.81
C ALA A 244 -7.60 -11.84 9.25
N VAL A 245 -7.77 -10.54 9.49
CA VAL A 245 -7.65 -9.94 10.84
C VAL A 245 -8.90 -9.15 11.19
N ASP A 246 -9.44 -9.44 12.37
CA ASP A 246 -10.61 -8.74 12.90
C ASP A 246 -10.20 -7.54 13.73
N PHE A 247 -10.77 -6.37 13.43
CA PHE A 247 -10.61 -5.15 14.21
C PHE A 247 -11.92 -4.77 14.88
N ILE A 248 -11.84 -4.30 16.13
CA ILE A 248 -12.97 -3.69 16.83
C ILE A 248 -12.97 -2.21 16.50
N ILE A 249 -13.92 -1.77 15.68
CA ILE A 249 -14.04 -0.37 15.26
C ILE A 249 -15.46 0.15 15.48
N ASN A 250 -15.58 1.45 15.77
CA ASN A 250 -16.86 2.12 15.80
C ASN A 250 -17.06 2.95 14.52
N THR A 251 -17.90 2.45 13.62
CA THR A 251 -18.20 3.09 12.33
C THR A 251 -19.00 4.38 12.45
N GLU A 252 -19.62 4.65 13.62
CA GLU A 252 -20.32 5.91 13.89
C GLU A 252 -19.36 7.05 14.25
N LEU A 253 -18.12 6.72 14.65
CA LEU A 253 -17.08 7.68 14.98
C LEU A 253 -16.26 8.14 13.76
N LYS A 254 -16.76 7.95 12.52
CA LYS A 254 -16.13 8.52 11.32
C LYS A 254 -16.10 10.05 11.48
N SER A 255 -14.99 10.56 11.99
CA SER A 255 -14.76 11.98 12.21
C SER A 255 -14.75 12.70 10.85
N LEU A 256 -15.60 13.71 10.73
CA LEU A 256 -15.66 14.72 9.67
C LEU A 256 -14.29 15.26 9.23
#